data_AF-A0A6G0VIF1-F1
#
_entry.id   AF-A0A6G0VIF1-F1
#
_cell.length_a   1.000
_cell.length_b   1.000
_cell.length_c   1.000
_cell.angle_alpha   90.00
_cell.angle_beta   90.00
_cell.angle_gamma   90.00
#
_symmetry.space_group_name_H-M   'P 1'
#
loop_
_entity.id
_entity.type
_entity.pdbx_description
1 polymer ?
#
loop_
_entity_poly.entity_id
_entity_poly.type
_entity_poly.pdbx_seq_one_letter_code
_entity_poly.pdbx_strand_id
1 'polypeptide(L)'
;MGSIKKSIDGIITIVKRHNGHAREPDNTIVVNNFRNVLKHRAATENTILKNIYDEEARRDMVAAALYPWSTAESIMRLARRNSLPGLPANLRALATLFEDGQLQRFGCCDAGFFKGCIQD
;
A
#
# COMPACT_ATOMS: atom_id res chain seq x y z
N MET A 1 13.81 -18.22 -16.85
CA MET A 1 13.57 -19.36 -15.94
C MET A 1 12.11 -19.77 -16.03
N GLY A 2 11.81 -20.83 -16.78
CA GLY A 2 10.48 -21.44 -16.92
C GLY A 2 10.37 -22.70 -16.06
N SER A 3 9.15 -23.05 -15.62
CA SER A 3 8.91 -24.22 -14.79
C SER A 3 8.35 -25.36 -15.63
N ILE A 4 8.86 -26.56 -15.43
CA ILE A 4 8.43 -27.79 -16.11
C ILE A 4 7.63 -28.62 -15.10
N LYS A 5 6.44 -29.10 -15.49
CA LYS A 5 5.68 -30.11 -14.73
C LYS A 5 5.59 -31.37 -15.58
N LYS A 6 5.97 -32.52 -15.01
CA LYS A 6 5.81 -33.85 -15.60
C LYS A 6 4.57 -34.53 -15.02
N SER A 7 3.73 -35.10 -15.87
CA SER A 7 2.66 -36.02 -15.46
C SER A 7 3.14 -37.48 -15.58
N ILE A 8 2.38 -38.40 -15.00
CA ILE A 8 2.73 -39.81 -14.73
C ILE A 8 2.84 -40.64 -16.05
N ASP A 9 2.20 -40.20 -17.14
CA ASP A 9 2.21 -40.90 -18.44
C ASP A 9 3.33 -40.46 -19.40
N GLY A 10 4.39 -39.83 -18.88
CA GLY A 10 5.59 -39.51 -19.67
C GLY A 10 5.46 -38.37 -20.68
N ILE A 11 4.27 -37.77 -20.84
CA ILE A 11 4.06 -36.60 -21.70
C ILE A 11 4.66 -35.35 -21.03
N ILE A 12 5.66 -34.75 -21.67
CA ILE A 12 6.25 -33.48 -21.24
C ILE A 12 5.42 -32.34 -21.85
N THR A 13 4.54 -31.75 -21.06
CA THR A 13 3.84 -30.52 -21.46
C THR A 13 4.73 -29.33 -21.17
N ILE A 14 5.30 -28.72 -22.21
CA ILE A 14 5.96 -27.42 -22.09
C ILE A 14 4.86 -26.39 -21.82
N VAL A 15 4.79 -25.89 -20.58
CA VAL A 15 3.90 -24.78 -20.23
C VAL A 15 4.45 -23.52 -20.92
N LYS A 16 4.00 -23.28 -22.16
CA LYS A 16 4.25 -22.05 -22.88
C LYS A 16 3.65 -20.92 -22.04
N ARG A 17 4.48 -20.00 -21.53
CA ARG A 17 3.96 -18.75 -20.98
C ARG A 17 3.12 -18.09 -22.09
N HIS A 18 1.92 -17.67 -21.74
CA HIS A 18 1.03 -16.92 -22.63
C HIS A 18 1.65 -15.55 -22.92
N ASN A 19 2.66 -15.48 -23.80
CA ASN A 19 3.21 -14.24 -24.33
C ASN A 19 2.44 -13.86 -25.60
N GLY A 20 1.15 -13.61 -25.44
CA GLY A 20 0.22 -13.38 -26.54
C GLY A 20 -0.79 -12.28 -26.29
N HIS A 21 -0.47 -11.30 -25.45
CA HIS A 21 -1.23 -10.04 -25.45
C HIS A 21 -0.42 -9.03 -26.25
N ALA A 22 -0.98 -8.61 -27.38
CA ALA A 22 -0.62 -7.34 -28.01
C ALA A 22 -0.56 -6.27 -26.90
N ARG A 23 0.41 -5.34 -26.97
CA ARG A 23 0.52 -4.21 -26.05
C ARG A 23 -0.85 -3.54 -25.95
N GLU A 24 -1.60 -3.89 -24.90
CA GLU A 24 -2.76 -3.10 -24.51
C GLU A 24 -2.26 -1.67 -24.25
N PRO A 25 -3.12 -0.65 -24.45
CA PRO A 25 -2.78 0.70 -24.02
C PRO A 25 -2.30 0.66 -22.57
N ASP A 26 -1.56 1.70 -22.19
CA ASP A 26 -0.69 1.86 -21.03
C ASP A 26 -1.36 1.74 -19.63
N ASN A 27 -2.37 0.88 -19.52
CA ASN A 27 -3.15 0.49 -18.36
C ASN A 27 -2.25 0.10 -17.18
N THR A 28 -1.09 -0.51 -17.45
CA THR A 28 -0.12 -0.86 -16.41
C THR A 28 0.49 0.38 -15.75
N ILE A 29 0.84 1.42 -16.52
CA ILE A 29 1.35 2.68 -15.97
C ILE A 29 0.24 3.41 -15.22
N VAL A 30 -0.97 3.50 -15.79
CA VAL A 30 -2.13 4.12 -15.14
C VAL A 30 -2.43 3.46 -13.79
N VAL A 31 -2.54 2.13 -13.76
CA VAL A 31 -2.80 1.36 -12.54
C VAL A 31 -1.66 1.51 -11.53
N ASN A 32 -0.40 1.49 -11.98
CA ASN A 32 0.74 1.64 -11.08
C ASN A 32 0.80 3.03 -10.44
N ASN A 33 0.54 4.08 -11.20
CA ASN A 33 0.51 5.45 -10.70
C ASN A 33 -0.59 5.61 -9.66
N PHE A 34 -1.80 5.17 -9.99
CA PHE A 34 -2.94 5.22 -9.07
C PHE A 34 -2.68 4.42 -7.79
N ARG A 35 -2.16 3.20 -7.92
CA ARG A 35 -1.73 2.37 -6.78
C ARG A 35 -0.69 3.08 -5.91
N ASN A 36 0.28 3.76 -6.51
CA ASN A 36 1.33 4.45 -5.76
C ASN A 36 0.77 5.64 -4.97
N VAL A 37 -0.14 6.41 -5.56
CA VAL A 37 -0.85 7.49 -4.85
C VAL A 37 -1.63 6.94 -3.67
N LEU A 38 -2.42 5.88 -3.87
CA LEU A 38 -3.19 5.24 -2.81
C LEU A 38 -2.30 4.70 -1.69
N LYS A 39 -1.17 4.07 -2.02
CA LYS A 39 -0.19 3.58 -1.02
C LYS A 39 0.41 4.72 -0.22
N HIS A 40 0.79 5.80 -0.90
CA HIS A 40 1.38 6.96 -0.24
C HIS A 40 0.39 7.60 0.72
N ARG A 41 -0.80 7.97 0.24
CA ARG A 41 -1.86 8.56 1.07
C ARG A 41 -2.27 7.65 2.23
N ALA A 42 -2.42 6.34 1.98
CA ALA A 42 -2.74 5.39 3.05
C ALA A 42 -1.66 5.32 4.15
N ALA A 43 -0.39 5.49 3.78
CA ALA A 43 0.74 5.47 4.71
C ALA A 43 0.90 6.77 5.51
N THR A 44 0.53 7.91 4.94
CA THR A 44 0.78 9.24 5.53
C THR A 44 -0.44 9.84 6.22
N GLU A 45 -1.64 9.56 5.72
CA GLU A 45 -2.87 10.15 6.25
C GLU A 45 -3.56 9.23 7.25
N ASN A 46 -4.18 9.82 8.26
CA ASN A 46 -4.98 9.12 9.26
C ASN A 46 -6.50 9.12 8.96
N THR A 47 -6.87 9.26 7.68
CA THR A 47 -8.26 9.23 7.20
C THR A 47 -8.74 7.80 6.91
N ILE A 48 -10.05 7.58 6.83
CA ILE A 48 -10.61 6.27 6.47
C ILE A 48 -10.14 5.88 5.06
N LEU A 49 -9.58 4.67 4.89
CA LEU A 49 -9.01 4.22 3.62
C LEU A 49 -10.00 4.29 2.45
N LYS A 50 -11.28 4.03 2.72
CA LYS A 50 -12.32 4.12 1.70
C LYS A 50 -12.51 5.56 1.21
N ASN A 51 -12.43 6.55 2.10
CA ASN A 51 -12.52 7.95 1.73
C ASN A 51 -11.34 8.37 0.84
N ILE A 52 -10.11 7.94 1.18
CA ILE A 52 -8.93 8.15 0.34
C ILE A 52 -9.17 7.59 -1.07
N TYR A 53 -9.67 6.35 -1.15
CA TYR A 53 -9.96 5.71 -2.43
C TYR A 53 -11.04 6.45 -3.21
N ASP A 54 -12.17 6.80 -2.58
CA ASP A 54 -13.28 7.47 -3.25
C ASP A 54 -12.90 8.88 -3.74
N GLU A 55 -12.02 9.59 -3.01
CA GLU A 55 -11.44 10.86 -3.45
C GLU A 55 -10.54 10.69 -4.68
N GLU A 56 -9.60 9.75 -4.65
CA GLU A 56 -8.72 9.50 -5.79
C GLU A 56 -9.49 8.93 -6.99
N ALA A 57 -10.51 8.09 -6.77
CA ALA A 57 -11.34 7.54 -7.83
C ALA A 57 -12.18 8.62 -8.53
N ARG A 58 -12.57 9.69 -7.81
CA ARG A 58 -13.20 10.87 -8.43
C ARG A 58 -12.22 11.71 -9.24
N ARG A 59 -10.93 11.71 -8.88
CA ARG A 59 -9.87 12.43 -9.60
C ARG A 59 -9.45 11.70 -10.87
N ASP A 60 -9.38 10.36 -10.82
CA ASP A 60 -9.00 9.51 -11.93
C ASP A 60 -9.96 8.32 -12.09
N MET A 61 -11.07 8.57 -12.76
CA MET A 61 -12.12 7.57 -12.99
C MET A 61 -11.64 6.41 -13.87
N VAL A 62 -10.69 6.66 -14.78
CA VAL A 62 -10.14 5.63 -15.68
C VAL A 62 -9.30 4.65 -14.89
N ALA A 63 -8.41 5.15 -14.03
CA ALA A 63 -7.63 4.30 -13.15
C ALA A 63 -8.50 3.55 -12.14
N ALA A 64 -9.55 4.18 -11.61
CA ALA A 64 -10.48 3.53 -10.68
C ALA A 64 -11.27 2.38 -11.32
N ALA A 65 -11.66 2.52 -12.58
CA ALA A 65 -12.30 1.45 -13.34
C ALA A 65 -11.37 0.22 -13.51
N LEU A 66 -10.06 0.46 -13.66
CA LEU A 66 -9.05 -0.58 -13.81
C LEU A 66 -8.55 -1.14 -12.46
N TYR A 67 -8.66 -0.37 -11.37
CA TYR A 67 -8.17 -0.70 -10.04
C TYR A 67 -9.26 -0.50 -8.98
N PRO A 68 -10.21 -1.43 -8.87
CA PRO A 68 -11.36 -1.31 -7.97
C PRO A 68 -10.98 -1.38 -6.50
N TRP A 69 -11.85 -0.87 -5.62
CA TRP A 69 -11.66 -0.86 -4.16
C TRP A 69 -11.26 -2.23 -3.60
N SER A 70 -11.91 -3.31 -4.05
CA SER A 70 -11.61 -4.68 -3.62
C SER A 70 -10.14 -5.08 -3.81
N THR A 71 -9.47 -4.49 -4.81
CA THR A 71 -8.05 -4.72 -5.10
C THR A 71 -7.16 -3.74 -4.34
N ALA A 72 -7.59 -2.48 -4.24
CA ALA A 72 -6.85 -1.41 -3.58
C ALA A 72 -6.76 -1.58 -2.06
N GLU A 73 -7.80 -2.09 -1.44
CA GLU A 73 -7.95 -2.09 0.01
C GLU A 73 -6.82 -2.85 0.72
N SER A 74 -6.44 -4.02 0.23
CA SER A 74 -5.38 -4.84 0.82
C SER A 74 -4.02 -4.14 0.80
N ILE A 75 -3.65 -3.51 -0.32
CA ILE A 75 -2.37 -2.82 -0.45
C ILE A 75 -2.34 -1.52 0.36
N MET A 76 -3.48 -0.82 0.48
CA MET A 76 -3.62 0.36 1.31
C MET A 76 -3.50 0.03 2.80
N ARG A 77 -4.15 -1.05 3.27
CA ARG A 77 -3.99 -1.54 4.65
C ARG A 77 -2.54 -1.92 4.95
N LEU A 78 -1.89 -2.62 4.03
CA LEU A 78 -0.49 -3.02 4.19
C LEU A 78 0.43 -1.80 4.24
N ALA A 79 0.24 -0.82 3.34
CA ALA A 79 1.02 0.41 3.32
C ALA A 79 0.88 1.19 4.64
N ARG A 80 -0.35 1.32 5.16
CA ARG A 80 -0.61 1.96 6.45
C ARG A 80 0.03 1.21 7.62
N ARG A 81 -0.09 -0.11 7.66
CA ARG A 81 0.53 -0.91 8.72
C ARG A 81 2.05 -0.76 8.73
N ASN A 82 2.66 -0.73 7.55
CA ASN A 82 4.11 -0.62 7.41
C ASN A 82 4.64 0.82 7.67
N SER A 83 3.78 1.83 7.74
CA SER A 83 4.17 3.20 8.07
C SER A 83 4.12 3.52 9.56
N LEU A 84 3.54 2.62 10.37
CA LEU A 84 3.54 2.74 11.82
C LEU A 84 4.98 2.61 12.34
N PRO A 85 5.39 3.46 13.30
CA PRO A 85 6.66 3.26 13.97
C PRO A 85 6.66 1.90 14.66
N GLY A 86 7.77 1.18 14.54
CA GLY A 86 7.99 -0.04 15.32
C GLY A 86 7.93 0.27 16.82
N LEU A 87 7.63 -0.76 17.63
CA LEU A 87 7.66 -0.60 19.09
C LEU A 87 9.08 -0.17 19.52
N PRO A 88 9.25 1.00 20.16
CA PRO A 88 10.57 1.45 20.59
C PRO A 88 11.12 0.50 21.64
N ALA A 89 12.40 0.14 21.53
CA ALA A 89 13.05 -0.81 22.42
C ALA A 89 13.31 -0.26 23.84
N ASN A 90 13.32 1.07 24.00
CA ASN A 90 13.57 1.76 25.27
C ASN A 90 13.00 3.19 25.25
N LEU A 91 13.02 3.86 26.41
CA LEU A 91 12.51 5.21 26.58
C LEU A 91 13.23 6.24 25.70
N ARG A 92 14.54 6.07 25.46
CA ARG A 92 15.30 6.95 24.57
C ARG A 92 14.80 6.87 23.13
N ALA A 93 14.58 5.66 22.62
CA ALA A 93 14.02 5.46 21.28
C ALA A 93 12.60 6.03 21.18
N LEU A 94 11.80 5.95 22.26
CA LEU A 94 10.50 6.60 22.31
C LEU A 94 10.62 8.13 22.29
N ALA A 95 11.58 8.72 23.03
CA ALA A 95 11.83 10.16 23.03
C ALA A 95 12.18 10.67 21.62
N THR A 96 13.03 9.96 20.89
CA THR A 96 13.35 10.27 19.49
C THR A 96 12.10 10.27 18.59
N LEU A 97 11.16 9.33 18.78
CA LEU A 97 9.90 9.33 18.01
C LEU A 97 9.02 10.56 18.28
N PHE A 98 9.05 11.11 19.49
CA PHE A 98 8.37 12.36 19.83
C PHE A 98 9.08 13.57 19.20
N GLU A 99 10.40 13.64 19.32
CA GLU A 99 11.24 14.74 18.80
C GLU A 99 11.18 14.83 17.27
N ASP A 100 11.26 13.69 16.57
CA ASP A 100 11.19 13.62 15.10
C ASP A 100 9.78 13.91 14.55
N GLY A 101 8.79 14.14 15.41
CA GLY A 101 7.40 14.40 15.01
C GLY A 101 6.71 13.19 14.36
N GLN A 102 7.32 12.01 14.40
CA GLN A 102 6.81 10.78 13.79
C GLN A 102 5.44 10.38 14.31
N LEU A 103 5.12 10.77 15.55
CA LEU A 103 3.86 10.48 16.23
C LEU A 103 2.76 11.52 15.96
N GLN A 104 3.10 12.72 15.49
CA GLN A 104 2.14 13.82 15.33
C GLN A 104 1.11 13.57 14.23
N ARG A 105 1.45 12.75 13.22
CA ARG A 105 0.51 12.31 12.17
C ARG A 105 -0.62 11.41 12.68
N PHE A 106 -0.49 10.86 13.89
CA PHE A 106 -1.53 10.04 14.50
C PHE A 106 -2.38 10.92 15.42
N GLY A 107 -3.58 11.23 14.95
CA GLY A 107 -4.53 12.06 15.67
C GLY A 107 -5.90 12.06 15.01
N CYS A 108 -6.87 12.66 15.67
CA CYS A 108 -8.21 12.89 15.15
C CYS A 108 -8.67 14.29 15.56
N CYS A 109 -9.38 14.99 14.68
CA CYS A 109 -9.95 16.32 14.96
C CYS A 109 -8.92 17.30 15.57
N ASP A 110 -7.75 17.42 14.94
CA ASP A 110 -6.63 18.29 15.36
C ASP A 110 -6.03 17.97 16.74
N ALA A 111 -6.43 16.87 17.37
CA ALA A 111 -5.84 16.35 18.58
C ALA A 111 -4.93 15.16 18.27
N GLY A 112 -3.62 15.34 18.46
CA GLY A 112 -2.65 14.24 18.44
C GLY A 112 -2.94 13.24 19.55
N PHE A 113 -2.87 11.94 19.23
CA PHE A 113 -3.09 10.85 20.19
C PHE A 113 -1.94 10.70 21.19
N PHE A 114 -0.73 11.05 20.77
CA PHE A 114 0.47 10.93 21.58
C PHE A 114 0.84 12.29 22.16
N LYS A 115 0.76 12.43 23.48
CA LYS A 115 1.21 13.59 24.24
C LYS A 115 1.95 13.14 25.49
N GLY A 116 3.12 13.70 25.74
CA GLY A 116 3.92 13.40 26.93
C GLY A 116 5.30 14.01 26.83
N CYS A 117 5.97 14.15 27.98
CA CYS A 117 7.40 14.41 28.08
C CYS A 117 8.04 13.23 28.79
N ILE A 118 9.19 12.77 28.30
CA ILE A 118 9.99 11.73 28.94
C ILE A 118 11.12 12.46 29.65
N GLN A 119 11.19 12.34 30.97
CA GLN A 119 12.28 12.86 31.81
C GLN A 119 13.01 11.67 32.43
N ASP A 120 14.34 11.77 32.53
CA ASP A 120 15.21 10.81 33.23
C ASP A 120 15.01 10.87 34.75
#